data_AF-A0A933G838-F1
#
_entry.id   AF-A0A933G838-F1
#
_cell.length_a   1.000
_cell.length_b   1.000
_cell.length_c   1.000
_cell.angle_alpha   90.00
_cell.angle_beta   90.00
_cell.angle_gamma   90.00
#
_symmetry.space_group_name_H-M   'P 1'
#
loop_
_entity.id
_entity.type
_entity.pdbx_description
1 polymer ?
#
loop_
_entity_poly.entity_id
_entity_poly.type
_entity_poly.pdbx_seq_one_letter_code
_entity_poly.pdbx_strand_id
1 'polypeptide(L)'
;MTQTEPVDVFRGYRVRREVWRLADRPIDLTWPEDEATELLDFVEQPAARRYERVLAADMLYERRLAEPLAAWIASALTPGGYALVSDPNRAAADGFGDCLARHGLRAQFVSVETTAPAGLPTRGRIWRVTRSGSISSKSAS
;
A
#
# COMPACT_ATOMS: atom_id res chain seq x y z
N MET A 1 -14.65 -35.04 -23.29
CA MET A 1 -15.59 -34.18 -22.53
C MET A 1 -14.79 -33.55 -21.41
N THR A 2 -14.42 -32.28 -21.54
CA THR A 2 -13.66 -31.57 -20.49
C THR A 2 -14.68 -31.08 -19.47
N GLN A 3 -14.74 -31.72 -18.30
CA GLN A 3 -15.51 -31.22 -17.17
C GLN A 3 -14.85 -29.90 -16.73
N THR A 4 -15.56 -28.79 -16.90
CA THR A 4 -15.19 -27.50 -16.31
C THR A 4 -15.59 -27.56 -14.85
N GLU A 5 -14.61 -27.60 -13.94
CA GLU A 5 -14.82 -27.47 -12.50
C GLU A 5 -15.69 -26.23 -12.22
N PRO A 6 -16.63 -26.30 -11.24
CA PRO A 6 -17.49 -25.17 -10.92
C PRO A 6 -16.64 -23.98 -10.46
N VAL A 7 -16.78 -22.86 -11.18
CA VAL A 7 -16.13 -21.60 -10.82
C VAL A 7 -16.83 -21.02 -9.60
N ASP A 8 -16.09 -20.85 -8.50
CA ASP A 8 -16.61 -20.16 -7.33
C ASP A 8 -16.85 -18.67 -7.66
N VAL A 9 -18.01 -18.15 -7.24
CA VAL A 9 -18.38 -16.75 -7.45
C VAL A 9 -18.70 -16.09 -6.12
N PHE A 10 -18.09 -14.94 -5.84
CA PHE A 10 -18.37 -14.10 -4.68
C PHE A 10 -18.74 -12.69 -5.12
N ARG A 11 -19.95 -12.24 -4.77
CA ARG A 11 -20.47 -10.90 -5.11
C ARG A 11 -20.34 -10.54 -6.60
N GLY A 12 -20.49 -11.52 -7.49
CA GLY A 12 -20.39 -11.34 -8.95
C GLY A 12 -18.98 -11.45 -9.53
N TYR A 13 -17.96 -11.63 -8.69
CA TYR A 13 -16.59 -11.89 -9.13
C TYR A 13 -16.30 -13.39 -9.12
N ARG A 14 -15.67 -13.88 -10.18
CA ARG A 14 -15.04 -15.20 -10.17
C ARG A 14 -13.91 -15.17 -9.15
N VAL A 15 -13.85 -16.15 -8.26
CA VAL A 15 -12.85 -16.17 -7.20
C VAL A 15 -12.00 -17.43 -7.24
N ARG A 16 -10.74 -17.29 -6.84
CA ARG A 16 -9.88 -18.41 -6.45
C ARG A 16 -9.80 -18.51 -4.94
N ARG A 17 -9.73 -19.74 -4.45
CA ARG A 17 -9.45 -20.04 -3.04
C ARG A 17 -8.08 -20.67 -2.91
N GLU A 18 -7.28 -20.15 -1.99
CA GLU A 18 -5.96 -20.69 -1.71
C GLU A 18 -5.81 -20.88 -0.20
N VAL A 19 -5.18 -21.98 0.19
CA VAL A 19 -4.85 -22.23 1.59
C VAL A 19 -3.37 -21.93 1.78
N TRP A 20 -3.08 -20.81 2.43
CA TRP A 20 -1.70 -20.45 2.78
C TRP A 20 -1.40 -20.97 4.19
N ARG A 21 -0.13 -21.28 4.47
CA ARG A 21 0.30 -21.67 5.81
C ARG A 21 1.19 -20.58 6.39
N LEU A 22 0.73 -19.98 7.48
CA LEU A 22 1.56 -19.09 8.29
C LEU A 22 1.96 -19.85 9.55
N ALA A 23 3.24 -20.25 9.61
CA ALA A 23 3.69 -21.34 10.48
C ALA A 23 2.80 -22.58 10.27
N ASP A 24 2.25 -23.17 11.33
CA ASP A 24 1.41 -24.37 11.24
C ASP A 24 -0.08 -24.08 11.06
N ARG A 25 -0.48 -22.81 10.97
CA ARG A 25 -1.89 -22.43 10.86
C ARG A 25 -2.29 -22.22 9.40
N PRO A 26 -3.31 -22.93 8.90
CA PRO A 26 -3.88 -22.64 7.60
C PRO A 26 -4.64 -21.32 7.64
N ILE A 27 -4.51 -20.55 6.57
CA ILE A 27 -5.26 -19.34 6.31
C ILE A 27 -5.93 -19.53 4.96
N ASP A 28 -7.26 -19.59 4.97
CA ASP A 28 -8.06 -19.65 3.75
C ASP A 28 -8.20 -18.25 3.18
N LEU A 29 -7.68 -18.06 1.97
CA LEU A 29 -7.75 -16.81 1.25
C LEU A 29 -8.71 -16.96 0.07
N THR A 30 -9.54 -15.95 -0.14
CA THR A 30 -10.45 -15.88 -1.30
C THR A 30 -10.18 -14.58 -2.03
N TRP A 31 -9.82 -14.67 -3.30
CA TRP A 31 -9.45 -13.53 -4.14
C TRP A 31 -10.22 -13.57 -5.45
N PRO A 32 -10.49 -12.44 -6.11
CA PRO A 32 -10.83 -12.44 -7.54
C PRO A 32 -9.80 -13.25 -8.34
N GLU A 33 -10.26 -14.05 -9.30
CA GLU A 33 -9.43 -14.99 -10.06
C GLU A 33 -8.30 -14.29 -10.86
N ASP A 34 -8.52 -13.02 -11.23
CA ASP A 34 -7.64 -12.18 -12.03
C ASP A 34 -6.62 -11.37 -11.21
N GLU A 35 -6.67 -11.44 -9.88
CA GLU A 35 -5.69 -10.77 -9.01
C GLU A 35 -4.44 -11.64 -8.80
N ALA A 36 -3.25 -11.06 -8.77
CA ALA A 36 -2.01 -11.79 -8.43
C ALA A 36 -1.60 -11.48 -6.98
N THR A 37 -1.27 -12.51 -6.21
CA THR A 37 -0.79 -12.37 -4.82
C THR A 37 0.69 -12.73 -4.75
N GLU A 38 1.48 -11.91 -4.07
CA GLU A 38 2.92 -12.17 -3.85
C GLU A 38 3.28 -11.93 -2.39
N LEU A 39 4.25 -12.70 -1.87
CA LEU A 39 4.86 -12.41 -0.58
C LEU A 39 5.77 -11.20 -0.72
N LEU A 40 5.59 -10.21 0.14
CA LEU A 40 6.31 -8.94 0.10
C LEU A 40 6.74 -8.55 1.52
N ASP A 41 8.04 -8.36 1.71
CA ASP A 41 8.61 -7.76 2.91
C ASP A 41 9.17 -6.38 2.56
N PHE A 42 8.41 -5.33 2.87
CA PHE A 42 8.80 -3.95 2.55
C PHE A 42 9.91 -3.41 3.47
N VAL A 43 10.22 -4.10 4.57
CA VAL A 43 11.25 -3.69 5.51
C VAL A 43 12.62 -4.04 4.97
N GLU A 44 12.75 -5.27 4.49
CA GLU A 44 14.03 -5.84 4.07
C GLU A 44 14.26 -5.75 2.56
N GLN A 45 13.20 -5.62 1.75
CA GLN A 45 13.29 -5.77 0.30
C GLN A 45 12.72 -4.56 -0.45
N PRO A 46 13.40 -4.03 -1.48
CA PRO A 46 12.80 -3.06 -2.39
C PRO A 46 11.70 -3.71 -3.23
N ALA A 47 10.88 -2.90 -3.89
CA ALA A 47 9.84 -3.41 -4.78
C ALA A 47 10.43 -4.14 -5.99
N ALA A 48 9.99 -5.38 -6.23
CA ALA A 48 10.40 -6.18 -7.38
C ALA A 48 9.86 -5.63 -8.72
N ARG A 49 8.78 -4.86 -8.67
CA ARG A 49 8.13 -4.25 -9.82
C ARG A 49 7.66 -2.83 -9.50
N ARG A 50 7.32 -2.08 -10.56
CA ARG A 50 6.78 -0.72 -10.43
C ARG A 50 5.28 -0.70 -10.68
N TYR A 51 4.59 0.19 -9.97
CA TYR A 51 3.15 0.36 -10.03
C TYR A 51 2.79 1.82 -10.27
N GLU A 52 1.72 2.04 -11.02
CA GLU A 52 1.14 3.37 -11.16
C GLU A 52 0.43 3.82 -9.88
N ARG A 53 -0.08 2.85 -9.12
CA ARG A 53 -0.89 3.05 -7.92
C ARG A 53 -0.43 2.09 -6.83
N VAL A 54 -0.19 2.60 -5.64
CA VAL A 54 0.09 1.81 -4.44
C VAL A 54 -0.95 2.19 -3.38
N LEU A 55 -1.56 1.21 -2.74
CA LEU A 55 -2.47 1.42 -1.62
C LEU A 55 -1.85 0.77 -0.37
N ALA A 56 -1.73 1.53 0.71
CA ALA A 56 -1.16 1.07 1.98
C ALA A 56 -2.03 1.53 3.14
N ALA A 57 -2.78 0.62 3.74
CA ALA A 57 -3.69 0.95 4.84
C ALA A 57 -3.03 0.65 6.19
N ASP A 58 -2.96 1.67 7.05
CA ASP A 58 -2.58 1.55 8.46
C ASP A 58 -1.20 0.90 8.74
N MET A 59 -0.28 1.05 7.79
CA MET A 59 1.07 0.48 7.86
C MET A 59 2.00 1.18 8.87
N LEU A 60 1.63 2.39 9.31
CA LEU A 60 2.46 3.24 10.19
C LEU A 60 2.13 3.05 11.67
N TYR A 61 1.84 1.82 12.08
CA TYR A 61 1.50 1.49 13.47
C TYR A 61 2.70 1.50 14.41
N GLU A 62 3.93 1.35 13.88
CA GLU A 62 5.19 1.52 14.61
C GLU A 62 6.08 2.58 13.93
N ARG A 63 6.71 3.45 14.72
CA ARG A 63 7.55 4.55 14.21
C ARG A 63 8.69 4.06 13.31
N ARG A 64 9.27 2.89 13.61
CA ARG A 64 10.36 2.29 12.82
C ARG A 64 9.95 1.93 11.39
N LEU A 65 8.65 1.84 11.09
CA LEU A 65 8.14 1.46 9.77
C LEU A 65 8.04 2.63 8.80
N ALA A 66 8.17 3.88 9.29
CA ALA A 66 8.09 5.07 8.45
C ALA A 66 9.20 5.10 7.38
N GLU A 67 10.44 4.79 7.78
CA GLU A 67 11.59 4.82 6.88
C GLU A 67 11.54 3.72 5.81
N PRO A 68 11.34 2.43 6.16
CA PRO A 68 11.30 1.38 5.16
C PRO A 68 10.10 1.51 4.22
N LEU A 69 8.94 1.95 4.73
CA LEU A 69 7.77 2.20 3.87
C LEU A 69 8.04 3.33 2.87
N ALA A 70 8.68 4.43 3.29
CA ALA A 70 9.04 5.52 2.39
C ALA A 70 10.01 5.06 1.29
N ALA A 71 11.05 4.31 1.66
CA ALA A 71 12.02 3.74 0.73
C ALA A 71 11.34 2.77 -0.26
N TRP A 72 10.46 1.90 0.25
CA TRP A 72 9.74 0.94 -0.56
C TRP A 72 8.84 1.65 -1.59
N ILE A 73 8.03 2.63 -1.16
CA ILE A 73 7.18 3.43 -2.06
C ILE A 73 8.01 4.12 -3.15
N ALA A 74 9.17 4.68 -2.80
CA ALA A 74 10.05 5.33 -3.77
C ALA A 74 10.53 4.34 -4.85
N SER A 75 10.88 3.12 -4.45
CA SER A 75 11.26 2.05 -5.37
C SER A 75 10.08 1.56 -6.21
N ALA A 76 8.89 1.45 -5.62
CA ALA A 76 7.68 0.87 -6.22
C ALA A 76 6.97 1.77 -7.21
N LEU A 77 7.05 3.10 -7.11
CA LEU A 77 6.29 3.96 -8.01
C LEU A 77 6.89 4.06 -9.41
N THR A 78 6.05 3.98 -10.44
CA THR A 78 6.39 4.45 -11.79
C THR A 78 6.55 5.98 -11.83
N PRO A 79 7.23 6.54 -12.84
CA PRO A 79 7.14 7.97 -13.12
C PRO A 79 5.66 8.38 -13.32
N GLY A 80 5.21 9.43 -12.63
CA GLY A 80 3.80 9.87 -12.66
C GLY A 80 2.84 9.04 -11.79
N GLY A 81 3.29 7.94 -11.20
CA GLY A 81 2.53 7.16 -10.24
C GLY A 81 2.34 7.86 -8.89
N TYR A 82 1.42 7.33 -8.07
CA TYR A 82 1.20 7.80 -6.71
C TYR A 82 0.85 6.66 -5.74
N ALA A 83 1.12 6.88 -4.46
CA ALA A 83 0.62 6.03 -3.38
C ALA A 83 -0.46 6.73 -2.57
N LEU A 84 -1.44 5.97 -2.09
CA LEU A 84 -2.36 6.38 -1.03
C LEU A 84 -2.00 5.61 0.23
N VAL A 85 -1.65 6.33 1.29
CA VAL A 85 -1.32 5.76 2.59
C VAL A 85 -2.35 6.25 3.60
N SER A 86 -2.97 5.36 4.39
CA SER A 86 -3.88 5.76 5.48
C SER A 86 -3.24 5.57 6.85
N ASP A 87 -3.69 6.38 7.81
CA ASP A 87 -3.35 6.26 9.24
C ASP A 87 -4.48 6.86 10.10
N PRO A 88 -4.88 6.23 11.20
CA PRO A 88 -5.87 6.78 12.13
C PRO A 88 -5.27 7.84 13.07
N ASN A 89 -4.43 8.74 12.54
CA ASN A 89 -3.70 9.78 13.27
C ASN A 89 -2.84 9.25 14.42
N ARG A 90 -2.08 8.16 14.20
CA ARG A 90 -1.16 7.63 15.22
C ARG A 90 0.05 8.54 15.35
N ALA A 91 0.49 8.75 16.59
CA ALA A 91 1.76 9.45 16.87
C ALA A 91 2.99 8.70 16.30
N ALA A 92 2.86 7.40 16.01
CA ALA A 92 3.89 6.62 15.34
C ALA A 92 4.13 7.09 13.89
N ALA A 93 3.12 7.66 13.24
CA ALA A 93 3.21 8.19 11.89
C ALA A 93 3.72 9.65 11.85
N ASP A 94 3.98 10.25 13.02
CA ASP A 94 4.62 11.57 13.09
C ASP A 94 6.05 11.48 12.55
N GLY A 95 6.39 12.37 11.62
CA GLY A 95 7.67 12.35 10.90
C GLY A 95 7.68 11.55 9.59
N PHE A 96 6.58 10.87 9.22
CA PHE A 96 6.52 10.13 7.96
C PHE A 96 6.76 11.03 6.73
N GLY A 97 6.29 12.28 6.76
CA GLY A 97 6.56 13.27 5.71
C GLY A 97 8.05 13.54 5.49
N ASP A 98 8.84 13.57 6.57
CA ASP A 98 10.28 13.79 6.50
C ASP A 98 11.02 12.56 5.94
N CYS A 99 10.55 11.36 6.30
CA CYS A 99 11.03 10.11 5.69
C CYS A 99 10.77 10.12 4.18
N LEU A 100 9.55 10.46 3.75
CA LEU A 100 9.20 10.58 2.33
C LEU A 100 10.11 11.57 1.58
N ALA A 101 10.34 12.74 2.16
CA ALA A 101 11.20 13.77 1.57
C ALA A 101 12.63 13.26 1.34
N ARG A 102 13.20 12.53 2.29
CA ARG A 102 14.54 11.92 2.18
C ARG A 102 14.68 10.93 1.02
N HIS A 103 13.57 10.31 0.59
CA HIS A 103 13.51 9.39 -0.55
C HIS A 103 13.04 10.06 -1.85
N GLY A 104 13.09 11.39 -1.93
CA GLY A 104 12.68 12.13 -3.13
C GLY A 104 11.18 12.03 -3.42
N LEU A 105 10.38 11.82 -2.38
CA LEU A 105 8.92 11.83 -2.45
C LEU A 105 8.37 13.11 -1.81
N ARG A 106 7.18 13.50 -2.24
CA ARG A 106 6.36 14.54 -1.61
C ARG A 106 5.00 13.97 -1.25
N ALA A 107 4.41 14.47 -0.18
CA ALA A 107 3.07 14.09 0.22
C ALA A 107 2.20 15.31 0.52
N GLN A 108 0.93 15.16 0.20
CA GLN A 108 -0.17 15.97 0.74
C GLN A 108 -1.09 15.01 1.47
N PHE A 109 -1.82 15.47 2.49
CA PHE A 109 -2.83 14.64 3.12
C PHE A 109 -4.15 15.38 3.28
N VAL A 110 -5.20 14.60 3.36
CA VAL A 110 -6.52 15.06 3.79
C VAL A 110 -6.89 14.35 5.08
N SER A 111 -7.50 15.08 6.01
CA SER A 111 -8.14 14.47 7.18
C SER A 111 -9.42 13.78 6.73
N VAL A 112 -9.67 12.59 7.29
CA VAL A 112 -10.87 11.80 7.02
C VAL A 112 -11.51 11.36 8.33
N GLU A 113 -12.81 11.15 8.30
CA GLU A 113 -13.57 10.56 9.40
C GLU A 113 -14.42 9.42 8.82
N THR A 114 -14.44 8.29 9.51
CA THR A 114 -15.25 7.13 9.14
C THR A 114 -15.84 6.48 10.39
N THR A 115 -16.79 5.59 10.23
CA THR A 115 -17.34 4.80 11.32
C THR A 115 -16.59 3.47 11.40
N ALA A 116 -15.95 3.19 12.53
CA ALA A 116 -15.33 1.89 12.79
C ALA A 116 -16.39 0.78 12.87
N PRO A 117 -16.02 -0.51 12.74
CA PRO A 117 -16.97 -1.63 12.87
C PRO A 117 -17.77 -1.62 14.18
N ALA A 118 -17.22 -1.05 15.25
CA ALA A 118 -17.90 -0.88 16.54
C ALA A 118 -18.90 0.29 16.59
N GLY A 119 -19.16 0.98 15.48
CA GLY A 119 -20.06 2.12 15.39
C GLY A 119 -19.47 3.46 15.85
N LEU A 120 -18.23 3.48 16.34
CA LEU A 120 -17.58 4.70 16.84
C LEU A 120 -16.90 5.48 15.70
N PRO A 121 -16.97 6.82 15.71
CA PRO A 121 -16.23 7.64 14.75
C PRO A 121 -14.72 7.46 14.94
N THR A 122 -14.02 7.22 13.84
CA THR A 122 -12.57 7.13 13.77
C THR A 122 -12.07 8.20 12.81
N ARG A 123 -11.19 9.06 13.33
CA ARG A 123 -10.52 10.09 12.55
C ARG A 123 -9.17 9.56 12.08
N GLY A 124 -8.83 9.89 10.85
CA GLY A 124 -7.54 9.56 10.26
C GLY A 124 -7.10 10.60 9.26
N ARG A 125 -6.10 10.22 8.50
CA ARG A 125 -5.56 10.95 7.37
C ARG A 125 -5.25 9.99 6.24
N ILE A 126 -5.38 10.48 5.02
CA ILE A 126 -4.93 9.79 3.82
C ILE A 126 -3.89 10.66 3.15
N TRP A 127 -2.65 10.19 3.09
CA TRP A 127 -1.60 10.83 2.29
C TRP A 127 -1.70 10.40 0.83
N ARG A 128 -1.60 11.38 -0.06
CA ARG A 128 -1.24 11.18 -1.45
C ARG A 128 0.24 11.44 -1.62
N VAL A 129 1.00 10.38 -1.87
CA VAL A 129 2.46 10.40 -2.03
C VAL A 129 2.82 10.35 -3.51
N THR A 130 3.73 11.21 -3.96
CA THR A 130 4.21 11.26 -5.36
C THR A 130 5.71 11.49 -5.41
N ARG A 131 6.37 11.09 -6.50
CA ARG A 131 7.78 11.41 -6.74
C ARG A 131 7.96 12.91 -6.91
N SER A 132 8.90 13.52 -6.18
CA SER A 132 9.34 14.90 -6.40
C SER A 132 9.81 15.06 -7.84
N GLY A 133 9.16 15.96 -8.59
CA GLY A 133 9.56 16.20 -9.98
C GLY A 133 11.00 16.69 -10.02
N SER A 134 11.83 16.15 -10.90
CA SER A 134 13.16 16.72 -11.13
C SER A 134 12.99 18.12 -11.69
N ILE A 135 13.31 19.15 -10.91
CA ILE A 135 13.57 20.47 -11.49
C ILE A 135 14.87 20.30 -12.26
N SER A 136 14.79 20.16 -13.59
CA SER A 136 15.96 20.29 -14.43
C SER A 136 16.52 21.71 -14.21
N SER A 137 17.64 21.83 -13.50
CA SER A 137 18.39 23.07 -13.46
C SER A 137 18.84 23.41 -14.88
N LYS A 138 18.16 24.37 -15.53
CA LYS A 138 18.75 25.04 -16.69
C LYS A 138 19.92 25.86 -16.17
N SER A 139 21.13 25.34 -16.34
CA SER A 139 22.35 26.14 -16.31
C SER A 139 22.24 27.18 -17.41
N ALA A 140 22.11 28.45 -17.01
CA ALA A 140 22.28 29.58 -17.92
C ALA A 140 23.70 29.54 -18.47
N SER A 141 23.82 29.57 -19.80
CA SER A 141 25.07 29.91 -20.51
C SER A 141 25.14 31.41 -20.69
#